data_AF-A0A662B329-F1
#
_entry.id   AF-A0A662B329-F1
#
_cell.length_a   1.000
_cell.length_b   1.000
_cell.length_c   1.000
_cell.angle_alpha   90.00
_cell.angle_beta   90.00
_cell.angle_gamma   90.00
#
_symmetry.space_group_name_H-M   'P 1'
#
loop_
_entity.id
_entity.type
_entity.pdbx_description
1 polymer ?
#
loop_
_entity_poly.entity_id
_entity_poly.type
_entity_poly.pdbx_seq_one_letter_code
_entity_poly.pdbx_strand_id
1 'polypeptide(L)'
;MMNIRIVMLHIIKYRGIMKYDIFLWKELKLILSALLVIILVSCNKRNSTESIEGLWISTEETSAKFLHGTQKTVLRISKDYDGRYTARGVFLWNSSYQSEWNLVDLEYDHMTDSIIINDTDGDSYKGMVDCKNMKITGAVHLRNNIQDTLDFIPAEKDLEAELFYPRKPDKNGEIIYTYKVPEHLDDGLETASISNSDLDSASIIALVNDIINQEYGRMESLLVLKDNKLIVEEYFYSYDHGRLHHIHSCTKSITSLLLGMALELHEEIHVDQPIFSFFPEYDFLETNEKEQITLEHCLTMTAGFQWDEFPKEMYETDDWFQYILSRPMNSIPGDVFHYNSGCTILLGG
;
A
#
# COMPACT_ATOMS: atom_id res chain seq x y z
N MET A 1 -7.85 -28.83 -18.78
CA MET A 1 -8.27 -27.57 -18.14
C MET A 1 -7.17 -27.17 -17.18
N MET A 2 -6.52 -26.04 -17.45
CA MET A 2 -5.39 -25.54 -16.67
C MET A 2 -5.97 -24.80 -15.46
N ASN A 3 -5.99 -25.45 -14.29
CA ASN A 3 -6.41 -24.82 -13.04
C ASN A 3 -5.27 -23.95 -12.52
N ILE A 4 -5.16 -22.73 -13.03
CA ILE A 4 -4.40 -21.67 -12.36
C ILE A 4 -5.35 -21.06 -11.32
N ARG A 5 -5.07 -21.28 -10.04
CA ARG A 5 -5.73 -20.55 -8.95
C ARG A 5 -4.78 -19.46 -8.50
N ILE A 6 -5.16 -18.20 -8.70
CA ILE A 6 -4.57 -17.09 -7.98
C ILE A 6 -5.15 -17.17 -6.57
N VAL A 7 -4.38 -17.72 -5.63
CA VAL A 7 -4.79 -17.80 -4.22
C VAL A 7 -4.14 -16.64 -3.49
N MET A 8 -4.95 -15.68 -3.04
CA MET A 8 -4.54 -14.66 -2.10
C MET A 8 -4.73 -15.25 -0.70
N LEU A 9 -3.69 -15.85 -0.13
CA LEU A 9 -3.69 -16.35 1.24
C LEU A 9 -3.28 -15.20 2.18
N HIS A 10 -4.09 -14.94 3.20
CA HIS A 10 -3.71 -14.12 4.35
C HIS A 10 -3.95 -14.93 5.62
N ILE A 11 -2.86 -15.19 6.35
CA ILE A 11 -2.90 -15.86 7.63
C ILE A 11 -3.21 -14.82 8.70
N ILE A 12 -4.42 -14.87 9.25
CA ILE A 12 -4.78 -14.13 10.46
C ILE A 12 -4.09 -14.81 11.64
N LYS A 13 -2.94 -14.28 12.08
CA LYS A 13 -2.26 -14.78 13.27
C LYS A 13 -2.90 -14.16 14.52
N TYR A 14 -3.90 -14.85 15.08
CA TYR A 14 -4.36 -14.59 16.45
C TYR A 14 -3.26 -15.03 17.43
N ARG A 15 -2.59 -14.08 18.10
CA ARG A 15 -1.69 -14.37 19.23
C ARG A 15 -2.39 -14.09 20.54
N GLY A 16 -2.82 -15.17 21.20
CA GLY A 16 -3.22 -15.18 22.60
C GLY A 16 -2.05 -14.86 23.53
N ILE A 17 -2.40 -14.23 24.64
CA ILE A 17 -1.55 -13.80 25.75
C ILE A 17 -0.94 -15.02 26.48
N MET A 18 0.38 -15.01 26.75
CA MET A 18 0.91 -15.30 28.09
C MET A 18 2.42 -15.03 28.27
N LYS A 19 2.67 -14.21 29.29
CA LYS A 19 3.72 -14.22 30.34
C LYS A 19 5.20 -14.09 30.00
N TYR A 20 5.75 -13.04 30.63
CA TYR A 20 7.14 -12.72 30.89
C TYR A 20 7.94 -13.86 31.50
N ASP A 21 9.22 -13.95 31.13
CA ASP A 21 10.29 -14.22 32.08
C ASP A 21 11.59 -13.48 31.74
N ILE A 22 12.26 -13.07 32.80
CA ILE A 22 13.42 -12.19 32.88
C ILE A 22 14.70 -13.03 32.83
N PHE A 23 15.66 -12.67 31.96
CA PHE A 23 17.12 -12.93 32.02
C PHE A 23 17.70 -12.54 30.64
N LEU A 24 18.81 -11.84 30.42
CA LEU A 24 20.02 -11.64 31.21
C LEU A 24 20.83 -10.47 30.61
N TRP A 25 21.27 -9.58 31.50
CA TRP A 25 21.98 -8.32 31.28
C TRP A 25 23.49 -8.49 30.98
N LYS A 26 23.90 -9.38 30.06
CA LYS A 26 25.33 -9.70 29.85
C LYS A 26 25.94 -9.44 28.47
N GLU A 27 25.19 -8.96 27.49
CA GLU A 27 25.72 -8.67 26.14
C GLU A 27 25.97 -7.16 25.88
N LEU A 28 25.49 -6.27 26.76
CA LEU A 28 25.62 -4.81 26.57
C LEU A 28 27.03 -4.24 26.74
N LYS A 29 28.02 -5.04 27.20
CA LYS A 29 29.40 -4.57 27.41
C LYS A 29 30.37 -4.87 26.25
N LEU A 30 29.97 -5.69 25.27
CA LEU A 30 30.78 -5.95 24.07
C LEU A 30 30.43 -5.04 22.88
N ILE A 31 29.23 -4.46 22.86
CA ILE A 31 28.81 -3.54 21.78
C ILE A 31 29.40 -2.12 21.95
N LEU A 32 29.68 -1.71 23.19
CA LEU A 32 30.26 -0.38 23.49
C LEU A 32 31.76 -0.26 23.18
N SER A 33 32.48 -1.36 22.97
CA SER A 33 33.92 -1.34 22.61
C SER A 33 34.19 -1.49 21.10
N ALA A 34 33.20 -1.93 20.32
CA ALA A 34 33.27 -1.94 18.85
C ALA A 34 32.93 -0.56 18.23
N LEU A 35 32.12 0.25 18.92
CA LEU A 35 31.72 1.60 18.48
C LEU A 35 32.83 2.65 18.60
N LEU A 36 33.89 2.41 19.37
CA LEU A 36 34.99 3.37 19.56
C LEU A 36 36.14 3.22 18.54
N VAL A 37 36.19 2.12 17.77
CA VAL A 37 37.25 1.87 16.77
C VAL A 37 36.82 2.30 15.35
N ILE A 38 35.54 2.57 15.12
CA ILE A 38 35.03 3.06 13.83
C ILE A 38 35.21 4.59 13.65
N ILE A 39 35.57 5.33 14.72
CA ILE A 39 35.67 6.80 14.68
C ILE A 39 37.05 7.32 14.21
N LEU A 40 38.06 6.47 13.97
CA LEU A 40 39.43 6.95 13.65
C LEU A 40 40.06 6.50 12.31
N VAL A 41 39.29 5.96 11.35
CA VAL A 41 39.83 5.66 9.99
C VAL A 41 38.95 6.20 8.84
N SER A 42 38.22 7.29 9.04
CA SER A 42 37.58 8.01 7.90
C SER A 42 37.78 9.53 7.90
N CYS A 43 38.86 10.01 8.53
CA CYS A 43 39.44 11.31 8.18
C CYS A 43 40.40 11.14 6.99
N ASN A 44 39.90 10.74 5.82
CA ASN A 44 40.55 11.11 4.57
C ASN A 44 39.65 10.90 3.33
N LYS A 45 38.74 11.85 3.11
CA LYS A 45 38.42 12.45 1.80
C LYS A 45 37.32 13.50 2.01
N ARG A 46 37.72 14.73 2.30
CA ARG A 46 36.95 15.91 1.91
C ARG A 46 36.91 15.90 0.39
N ASN A 47 35.72 15.84 -0.21
CA ASN A 47 35.39 16.43 -1.52
C ASN A 47 33.85 16.49 -1.69
N SER A 48 33.37 17.69 -2.06
CA SER A 48 32.02 18.17 -2.42
C SER A 48 30.90 18.21 -1.36
N THR A 49 30.67 19.38 -0.76
CA THR A 49 29.51 19.72 0.09
C THR A 49 28.52 20.68 -0.60
N GLU A 50 28.32 20.55 -1.91
CA GLU A 50 27.45 21.44 -2.72
C GLU A 50 26.41 20.70 -3.57
N SER A 51 26.27 19.37 -3.40
CA SER A 51 25.25 18.62 -4.15
C SER A 51 23.96 18.49 -3.33
N ILE A 52 22.83 18.70 -3.98
CA ILE A 52 21.48 18.49 -3.42
C ILE A 52 20.99 17.04 -3.58
N GLU A 53 21.80 16.17 -4.21
CA GLU A 53 21.50 14.76 -4.39
C GLU A 53 21.36 14.05 -3.04
N GLY A 54 20.35 13.20 -2.94
CA GLY A 54 20.08 12.44 -1.72
C GLY A 54 18.60 12.20 -1.49
N LEU A 55 18.32 11.60 -0.35
CA LEU A 55 16.98 11.33 0.12
C LEU A 55 16.57 12.38 1.15
N TRP A 56 15.39 12.94 0.96
CA TRP A 56 14.83 14.02 1.75
C TRP A 56 13.45 13.59 2.23
N ILE A 57 13.07 13.92 3.47
CA ILE A 57 11.76 13.62 4.05
C ILE A 57 11.17 14.87 4.66
N SER A 58 9.85 15.03 4.51
CA SER A 58 9.13 16.16 5.06
C SER A 58 9.25 16.22 6.59
N THR A 59 9.37 17.44 7.14
CA THR A 59 9.47 17.60 8.59
C THR A 59 8.14 17.29 9.27
N GLU A 60 8.16 16.98 10.56
CA GLU A 60 6.95 16.65 11.32
C GLU A 60 5.96 17.82 11.34
N GLU A 61 6.48 19.05 11.38
CA GLU A 61 5.72 20.30 11.45
C GLU A 61 5.00 20.65 10.16
N THR A 62 5.57 20.27 9.01
CA THR A 62 5.04 20.62 7.68
C THR A 62 4.39 19.44 6.97
N SER A 63 4.46 18.24 7.55
CA SER A 63 3.74 17.06 7.06
C SER A 63 2.23 17.19 7.30
N ALA A 64 1.41 16.78 6.33
CA ALA A 64 -0.04 16.89 6.42
C ALA A 64 -0.61 16.03 7.57
N LYS A 65 -1.49 16.63 8.38
CA LYS A 65 -2.10 16.01 9.57
C LYS A 65 -3.58 15.74 9.31
N PHE A 66 -3.98 14.50 9.61
CA PHE A 66 -5.36 14.03 9.53
C PHE A 66 -5.79 13.48 10.89
N LEU A 67 -7.10 13.30 11.09
CA LEU A 67 -7.67 12.83 12.36
C LEU A 67 -7.04 11.50 12.85
N HIS A 68 -6.66 10.62 11.93
CA HIS A 68 -6.15 9.28 12.22
C HIS A 68 -4.76 8.99 11.63
N GLY A 69 -4.02 10.03 11.23
CA GLY A 69 -2.70 9.79 10.65
C GLY A 69 -1.96 11.04 10.21
N THR A 70 -0.70 10.83 9.86
CA THR A 70 0.16 11.83 9.21
C THR A 70 0.58 11.31 7.86
N GLN A 71 0.49 12.17 6.85
CA GLN A 71 1.09 11.93 5.55
C GLN A 71 2.44 12.65 5.47
N LYS A 72 3.52 11.89 5.30
CA LYS A 72 4.86 12.41 5.02
C LYS A 72 5.17 12.32 3.54
N THR A 73 6.06 13.17 3.07
CA THR A 73 6.56 13.16 1.69
C THR A 73 8.04 12.84 1.70
N VAL A 74 8.46 11.89 0.89
CA VAL A 74 9.88 11.57 0.68
C VAL A 74 10.25 11.93 -0.75
N LEU A 75 11.36 12.63 -0.91
CA LEU A 75 11.90 13.09 -2.18
C LEU A 75 13.30 12.51 -2.37
N ARG A 76 13.51 11.79 -3.46
CA ARG A 76 14.81 11.32 -3.91
C ARG A 76 15.29 12.22 -5.03
N ILE A 77 16.36 12.98 -4.79
CA ILE A 77 17.02 13.82 -5.81
C ILE A 77 18.27 13.11 -6.30
N SER A 78 18.43 12.98 -7.62
CA SER A 78 19.59 12.36 -8.25
C SER A 78 19.94 13.04 -9.58
N LYS A 79 21.10 12.73 -10.16
CA LYS A 79 21.41 13.11 -11.55
C LYS A 79 21.16 11.99 -12.54
N ASP A 80 20.70 12.35 -13.73
CA ASP A 80 20.66 11.46 -14.88
C ASP A 80 22.07 11.28 -15.52
N TYR A 81 22.14 10.52 -16.61
CA TYR A 81 23.39 10.27 -17.35
C TYR A 81 24.00 11.55 -17.95
N ASP A 82 23.18 12.57 -18.22
CA ASP A 82 23.62 13.88 -18.73
C ASP A 82 24.00 14.86 -17.61
N GLY A 83 23.91 14.41 -16.35
CA GLY A 83 24.22 15.20 -15.16
C GLY A 83 23.12 16.19 -14.75
N ARG A 84 21.92 16.10 -15.35
CA ARG A 84 20.75 16.92 -15.00
C ARG A 84 20.10 16.37 -13.75
N TYR A 85 19.65 17.26 -12.87
CA TYR A 85 18.91 16.84 -11.70
C TYR A 85 17.54 16.27 -12.09
N THR A 86 17.15 15.23 -11.38
CA THR A 86 15.89 14.51 -11.49
C THR A 86 15.38 14.24 -10.09
N ALA A 87 14.07 14.04 -9.95
CA ALA A 87 13.48 13.65 -8.68
C ALA A 87 12.44 12.55 -8.84
N ARG A 88 12.33 11.73 -7.80
CA ARG A 88 11.18 10.84 -7.56
C ARG A 88 10.62 11.18 -6.19
N GLY A 89 9.30 11.28 -6.09
CA GLY A 89 8.62 11.54 -4.83
C GLY A 89 7.70 10.39 -4.44
N VAL A 90 7.51 10.17 -3.14
CA VAL A 90 6.48 9.25 -2.62
C VAL A 90 5.82 9.85 -1.39
N PHE A 91 4.55 9.52 -1.20
CA PHE A 91 3.80 9.82 0.01
C PHE A 91 3.77 8.59 0.91
N LEU A 92 3.96 8.83 2.21
CA LEU A 92 3.88 7.82 3.26
C LEU A 92 2.71 8.13 4.17
N TRP A 93 1.82 7.17 4.39
CA TRP A 93 0.78 7.23 5.41
C TRP A 93 1.23 6.48 6.66
N ASN A 94 1.38 7.19 7.79
CA ASN A 94 1.85 6.60 9.05
C ASN A 94 3.14 5.75 8.87
N SER A 95 4.09 6.26 8.08
CA SER A 95 5.37 5.61 7.72
C SER A 95 5.27 4.40 6.77
N SER A 96 4.09 4.08 6.25
CA SER A 96 3.92 3.07 5.20
C SER A 96 3.78 3.74 3.84
N TYR A 97 4.33 3.12 2.79
CA TYR A 97 4.13 3.60 1.42
C TYR A 97 2.64 3.75 1.12
N GLN A 98 2.25 4.88 0.52
CA GLN A 98 0.87 5.16 0.11
C GLN A 98 0.78 5.28 -1.41
N SER A 99 1.58 6.16 -2.01
CA SER A 99 1.56 6.41 -3.45
C SER A 99 2.85 7.11 -3.92
N GLU A 100 3.13 7.05 -5.22
CA GLU A 100 4.14 7.90 -5.84
C GLU A 100 3.60 9.32 -6.04
N TRP A 101 4.49 10.30 -5.95
CA TRP A 101 4.25 11.65 -6.42
C TRP A 101 4.79 11.75 -7.85
N ASN A 102 3.89 11.94 -8.81
CA ASN A 102 4.20 11.92 -10.24
C ASN A 102 4.91 13.20 -10.67
N LEU A 103 6.23 13.24 -10.49
CA LEU A 103 7.07 14.38 -10.84
C LEU A 103 7.44 14.34 -12.33
N VAL A 104 7.48 15.53 -12.95
CA VAL A 104 7.85 15.72 -14.36
C VAL A 104 9.31 16.11 -14.49
N ASP A 105 9.73 17.13 -13.74
CA ASP A 105 11.10 17.64 -13.77
C ASP A 105 11.51 18.28 -12.44
N LEU A 106 12.80 18.57 -12.35
CA LEU A 106 13.41 19.32 -11.27
C LEU A 106 14.38 20.33 -11.86
N GLU A 107 14.21 21.59 -11.50
CA GLU A 107 15.12 22.68 -11.81
C GLU A 107 15.81 23.14 -10.53
N TYR A 108 17.13 23.24 -10.55
CA TYR A 108 17.92 23.77 -9.42
C TYR A 108 18.85 24.88 -9.93
N ASP A 109 18.68 26.08 -9.40
CA ASP A 109 19.54 27.22 -9.69
C ASP A 109 20.60 27.40 -8.59
N HIS A 110 21.84 27.03 -8.94
CA HIS A 110 23.02 27.15 -8.09
C HIS A 110 23.35 28.59 -7.67
N MET A 111 22.88 29.62 -8.37
CA MET A 111 23.15 31.02 -8.02
C MET A 111 22.22 31.55 -6.93
N THR A 112 20.99 31.04 -6.89
CA THR A 112 19.94 31.49 -5.95
C THR A 112 19.60 30.44 -4.90
N ASP A 113 20.17 29.24 -5.02
CA ASP A 113 19.82 28.05 -4.25
C ASP A 113 18.32 27.70 -4.33
N SER A 114 17.64 28.12 -5.41
CA SER A 114 16.22 27.84 -5.61
C SER A 114 16.02 26.50 -6.30
N ILE A 115 14.99 25.76 -5.84
CA ILE A 115 14.56 24.49 -6.41
C ILE A 115 13.10 24.60 -6.82
N ILE A 116 12.79 24.13 -8.02
CA ILE A 116 11.44 23.99 -8.53
C ILE A 116 11.26 22.53 -8.95
N ILE A 117 10.15 21.93 -8.53
CA ILE A 117 9.77 20.57 -8.90
C ILE A 117 8.36 20.65 -9.44
N ASN A 118 8.15 20.26 -10.69
CA ASN A 118 6.83 20.27 -11.31
C ASN A 118 6.27 18.85 -11.35
N ASP A 119 4.96 18.72 -11.16
CA ASP A 119 4.25 17.44 -11.27
C ASP A 119 3.35 17.38 -12.51
N THR A 120 2.77 16.20 -12.74
CA THR A 120 1.94 15.92 -13.93
C THR A 120 0.60 16.64 -13.94
N ASP A 121 0.13 17.11 -12.79
CA ASP A 121 -1.18 17.76 -12.63
C ASP A 121 -1.10 19.28 -12.84
N GLY A 122 0.12 19.79 -13.10
CA GLY A 122 0.41 21.21 -13.28
C GLY A 122 0.65 21.96 -11.97
N ASP A 123 0.83 21.22 -10.88
CA ASP A 123 1.21 21.75 -9.59
C ASP A 123 2.73 21.76 -9.46
N SER A 124 3.24 22.57 -8.53
CA SER A 124 4.69 22.70 -8.35
C SER A 124 5.08 22.88 -6.89
N TYR A 125 6.21 22.29 -6.51
CA TYR A 125 6.92 22.68 -5.31
C TYR A 125 7.96 23.74 -5.65
N LYS A 126 8.00 24.82 -4.87
CA LYS A 126 9.00 25.88 -5.00
C LYS A 126 9.65 26.09 -3.65
N GLY A 127 10.97 25.99 -3.60
CA GLY A 127 11.73 26.07 -2.37
C GLY A 127 13.13 26.63 -2.51
N MET A 128 13.81 26.71 -1.38
CA MET A 128 15.20 27.10 -1.24
C MET A 128 15.98 25.98 -0.55
N VAL A 129 17.17 25.69 -1.05
CA VAL A 129 18.06 24.67 -0.52
C VAL A 129 19.15 25.31 0.35
N ASP A 130 19.20 24.92 1.61
CA ASP A 130 20.29 25.25 2.52
C ASP A 130 21.18 24.03 2.70
N CYS A 131 22.18 23.87 1.82
CA CYS A 131 23.15 22.78 1.87
C CYS A 131 23.99 22.77 3.17
N LYS A 132 24.13 23.91 3.87
CA LYS A 132 24.93 23.99 5.10
C LYS A 132 24.17 23.40 6.28
N ASN A 133 22.88 23.69 6.35
CA ASN A 133 22.00 23.18 7.40
C ASN A 133 21.25 21.91 6.99
N MET A 134 21.49 21.41 5.76
CA MET A 134 20.82 20.26 5.17
C MET A 134 19.30 20.40 5.28
N LYS A 135 18.75 21.48 4.71
CA LYS A 135 17.31 21.74 4.72
C LYS A 135 16.84 22.22 3.36
N ILE A 136 15.65 21.80 2.94
CA ILE A 136 14.92 22.43 1.84
C ILE A 136 13.66 23.04 2.44
N THR A 137 13.43 24.32 2.20
CA THR A 137 12.23 25.02 2.71
C THR A 137 11.42 25.59 1.57
N GLY A 138 10.11 25.40 1.57
CA GLY A 138 9.29 25.80 0.45
C GLY A 138 7.81 25.57 0.65
N ALA A 139 7.08 25.61 -0.45
CA ALA A 139 5.64 25.38 -0.47
C ALA A 139 5.19 24.67 -1.73
N VAL A 140 4.08 23.95 -1.63
CA VAL A 140 3.34 23.41 -2.77
C VAL A 140 2.42 24.49 -3.32
N HIS A 141 2.38 24.60 -4.65
CA HIS A 141 1.59 25.55 -5.41
C HIS A 141 0.60 24.81 -6.29
N LEU A 142 -0.70 24.92 -5.97
CA LEU A 142 -1.78 24.41 -6.81
C LEU A 142 -2.16 25.44 -7.87
N ARG A 143 -1.98 25.13 -9.16
CA ARG A 143 -2.29 26.07 -10.26
C ARG A 143 -1.77 27.50 -10.00
N ASN A 144 -0.56 27.61 -9.46
CA ASN A 144 0.14 28.84 -9.03
C ASN A 144 -0.32 29.52 -7.73
N ASN A 145 -1.28 28.98 -6.98
CA ASN A 145 -1.62 29.48 -5.63
C ASN A 145 -0.86 28.69 -4.58
N ILE A 146 -0.22 29.38 -3.62
CA ILE A 146 0.41 28.74 -2.46
C ILE A 146 -0.68 28.00 -1.68
N GLN A 147 -0.47 26.71 -1.42
CA GLN A 147 -1.36 25.90 -0.61
C GLN A 147 -0.75 25.67 0.77
N ASP A 148 0.27 24.84 0.84
CA ASP A 148 0.86 24.38 2.11
C ASP A 148 2.38 24.50 2.07
N THR A 149 2.96 24.94 3.20
CA THR A 149 4.41 24.88 3.41
C THR A 149 4.85 23.43 3.52
N LEU A 150 5.94 23.08 2.86
CA LEU A 150 6.51 21.74 2.89
C LEU A 150 8.04 21.86 2.99
N ASP A 151 8.57 21.54 4.16
CA ASP A 151 9.99 21.58 4.43
C ASP A 151 10.55 20.15 4.45
N PHE A 152 11.78 19.97 3.97
CA PHE A 152 12.47 18.70 3.96
C PHE A 152 13.79 18.73 4.71
N ILE A 153 14.13 17.59 5.31
CA ILE A 153 15.42 17.27 5.93
C ILE A 153 15.94 15.94 5.36
N PRO A 154 17.24 15.62 5.48
CA PRO A 154 17.76 14.32 5.05
C PRO A 154 17.02 13.16 5.69
N ALA A 155 16.68 12.17 4.86
CA ALA A 155 16.07 10.92 5.30
C ALA A 155 17.13 9.84 5.56
N GLU A 156 16.74 8.78 6.27
CA GLU A 156 17.59 7.61 6.47
C GLU A 156 17.86 6.91 5.13
N LYS A 157 19.10 6.48 4.90
CA LYS A 157 19.51 5.90 3.61
C LYS A 157 18.80 4.59 3.26
N ASP A 158 18.46 3.79 4.27
CA ASP A 158 17.83 2.49 4.04
C ASP A 158 16.44 2.64 3.43
N LEU A 159 15.77 3.75 3.70
CA LEU A 159 14.46 4.09 3.16
C LEU A 159 14.46 4.23 1.62
N GLU A 160 15.60 4.57 1.02
CA GLU A 160 15.70 4.69 -0.44
C GLU A 160 15.41 3.35 -1.13
N ALA A 161 15.98 2.26 -0.62
CA ALA A 161 15.78 0.92 -1.16
C ALA A 161 14.33 0.45 -1.00
N GLU A 162 13.74 0.71 0.16
CA GLU A 162 12.36 0.31 0.47
C GLU A 162 11.31 1.07 -0.36
N LEU A 163 11.59 2.32 -0.73
CA LEU A 163 10.62 3.14 -1.42
C LEU A 163 10.78 3.11 -2.94
N PHE A 164 12.01 3.11 -3.46
CA PHE A 164 12.24 3.41 -4.87
C PHE A 164 12.72 2.22 -5.71
N TYR A 165 13.14 1.12 -5.09
CA TYR A 165 13.74 -0.01 -5.81
C TYR A 165 13.04 -1.34 -5.49
N PRO A 166 12.50 -2.05 -6.50
CA PRO A 166 11.94 -3.39 -6.28
C PRO A 166 12.95 -4.36 -5.68
N ARG A 167 14.21 -4.26 -6.10
CA ARG A 167 15.36 -5.00 -5.56
C ARG A 167 16.56 -4.07 -5.49
N LYS A 168 17.47 -4.30 -4.55
CA LYS A 168 18.72 -3.55 -4.47
C LYS A 168 19.58 -3.82 -5.71
N PRO A 169 19.94 -2.81 -6.50
CA PRO A 169 20.83 -3.00 -7.63
C PRO A 169 22.24 -3.38 -7.18
N ASP A 170 22.98 -4.04 -8.05
CA ASP A 170 24.39 -4.34 -7.83
C ASP A 170 25.28 -3.08 -7.94
N LYS A 171 26.59 -3.26 -7.84
CA LYS A 171 27.57 -2.16 -7.94
C LYS A 171 27.56 -1.41 -9.28
N ASN A 172 27.00 -2.03 -10.33
CA ASN A 172 26.89 -1.47 -11.67
C ASN A 172 25.49 -0.86 -11.91
N GLY A 173 24.57 -0.94 -10.94
CA GLY A 173 23.20 -0.48 -11.10
C GLY A 173 22.25 -1.53 -11.68
N GLU A 174 22.71 -2.76 -11.90
CA GLU A 174 21.90 -3.82 -12.51
C GLU A 174 21.17 -4.64 -11.45
N ILE A 175 19.91 -5.01 -11.74
CA ILE A 175 19.18 -5.98 -10.95
C ILE A 175 19.09 -7.27 -11.76
N ILE A 176 19.82 -8.30 -11.33
CA ILE A 176 19.79 -9.61 -11.97
C ILE A 176 18.84 -10.52 -11.18
N TYR A 177 17.72 -10.89 -11.80
CA TYR A 177 16.84 -11.90 -11.23
C TYR A 177 17.39 -13.30 -11.46
N THR A 178 17.35 -14.13 -10.41
CA THR A 178 17.60 -15.57 -10.51
C THR A 178 16.53 -16.28 -9.72
N TYR A 179 15.75 -17.11 -10.41
CA TYR A 179 14.70 -17.90 -9.80
C TYR A 179 15.25 -18.77 -8.66
N LYS A 180 14.50 -18.82 -7.56
CA LYS A 180 14.71 -19.75 -6.46
C LYS A 180 13.40 -20.46 -6.15
N VAL A 181 13.50 -21.72 -5.76
CA VAL A 181 12.36 -22.47 -5.23
C VAL A 181 11.88 -21.76 -3.96
N PRO A 182 10.58 -21.49 -3.79
CA PRO A 182 10.03 -20.90 -2.57
C PRO A 182 10.43 -21.68 -1.32
N GLU A 183 10.66 -20.96 -0.23
CA GLU A 183 11.01 -21.57 1.05
C GLU A 183 9.81 -22.32 1.61
N HIS A 184 10.01 -23.56 2.06
CA HIS A 184 8.94 -24.31 2.71
C HIS A 184 8.80 -23.84 4.16
N LEU A 185 7.73 -23.11 4.45
CA LEU A 185 7.40 -22.59 5.78
C LEU A 185 6.40 -23.52 6.50
N ASP A 186 6.24 -23.33 7.81
CA ASP A 186 5.21 -24.04 8.61
C ASP A 186 3.87 -23.28 8.55
N ASP A 187 3.38 -23.06 7.32
CA ASP A 187 2.18 -22.27 7.02
C ASP A 187 1.09 -23.08 6.28
N GLY A 188 1.36 -24.37 6.03
CA GLY A 188 0.46 -25.29 5.34
C GLY A 188 0.58 -25.27 3.82
N LEU A 189 1.51 -24.52 3.24
CA LEU A 189 1.79 -24.54 1.81
C LEU A 189 3.02 -25.41 1.48
N GLU A 190 2.79 -26.41 0.65
CA GLU A 190 3.88 -27.15 0.02
C GLU A 190 4.56 -26.28 -1.04
N THR A 191 5.87 -26.45 -1.23
CA THR A 191 6.62 -25.73 -2.27
C THR A 191 7.15 -26.68 -3.34
N ALA A 192 7.36 -26.16 -4.55
CA ALA A 192 8.00 -26.91 -5.62
C ALA A 192 8.78 -26.01 -6.56
N SER A 193 9.74 -26.59 -7.27
CA SER A 193 10.38 -25.90 -8.38
C SER A 193 9.37 -25.66 -9.51
N ILE A 194 9.42 -24.47 -10.11
CA ILE A 194 8.69 -24.14 -11.33
C ILE A 194 8.95 -25.15 -12.46
N SER A 195 10.16 -25.73 -12.52
CA SER A 195 10.52 -26.76 -13.50
C SER A 195 9.79 -28.10 -13.30
N ASN A 196 9.17 -28.30 -12.13
CA ASN A 196 8.31 -29.46 -11.87
C ASN A 196 6.85 -29.22 -12.28
N SER A 197 6.53 -28.04 -12.81
CA SER A 197 5.20 -27.70 -13.33
C SER A 197 5.14 -27.81 -14.86
N ASP A 198 3.94 -27.83 -15.42
CA ASP A 198 3.67 -27.74 -16.86
C ASP A 198 3.71 -26.30 -17.40
N LEU A 199 4.12 -25.33 -16.57
CA LEU A 199 4.14 -23.92 -16.94
C LEU A 199 5.42 -23.55 -17.70
N ASP A 200 5.28 -22.58 -18.61
CA ASP A 200 6.42 -21.97 -19.28
C ASP A 200 7.23 -21.12 -18.27
N SER A 201 8.31 -21.70 -17.77
CA SER A 201 9.20 -21.05 -16.81
C SER A 201 9.83 -19.78 -17.37
N ALA A 202 10.05 -19.69 -18.69
CA ALA A 202 10.64 -18.51 -19.30
C ALA A 202 9.71 -17.30 -19.22
N SER A 203 8.41 -17.49 -19.49
CA SER A 203 7.40 -16.43 -19.36
C SER A 203 7.26 -15.92 -17.93
N ILE A 204 7.30 -16.81 -16.93
CA ILE A 204 7.22 -16.41 -15.52
C ILE A 204 8.47 -15.64 -15.10
N ILE A 205 9.66 -16.07 -15.51
CA ILE A 205 10.91 -15.36 -15.26
C ILE A 205 10.89 -13.98 -15.95
N ALA A 206 10.36 -13.90 -17.18
CA ALA A 206 10.18 -12.63 -17.88
C ALA A 206 9.25 -11.70 -17.11
N LEU A 207 8.10 -12.19 -16.65
CA LEU A 207 7.17 -11.42 -15.81
C LEU A 207 7.84 -10.85 -14.55
N VAL A 208 8.63 -11.65 -13.82
CA VAL A 208 9.35 -11.15 -12.64
C VAL A 208 10.36 -10.07 -13.02
N ASN A 209 11.05 -10.21 -14.15
CA ASN A 209 11.95 -9.16 -14.65
C ASN A 209 11.18 -7.89 -15.04
N ASP A 210 10.02 -8.00 -15.69
CA ASP A 210 9.17 -6.85 -16.04
C ASP A 210 8.70 -6.11 -14.78
N ILE A 211 8.38 -6.84 -13.71
CA ILE A 211 8.06 -6.25 -12.39
C ILE A 211 9.27 -5.54 -11.79
N ILE A 212 10.45 -6.16 -11.82
CA ILE A 212 11.71 -5.55 -11.36
C ILE A 212 12.05 -4.29 -12.15
N ASN A 213 11.74 -4.29 -13.44
CA ASN A 213 11.91 -3.15 -14.34
C ASN A 213 10.78 -2.11 -14.20
N GLN A 214 9.79 -2.37 -13.32
CA GLN A 214 8.65 -1.48 -13.05
C GLN A 214 7.74 -1.23 -14.26
N GLU A 215 7.67 -2.17 -15.22
CA GLU A 215 6.81 -2.08 -16.42
C GLU A 215 5.31 -2.04 -16.08
N TYR A 216 4.94 -2.53 -14.90
CA TYR A 216 3.57 -2.52 -14.37
C TYR A 216 3.37 -1.53 -13.21
N GLY A 217 4.32 -0.61 -13.03
CA GLY A 217 4.40 0.24 -11.84
C GLY A 217 4.85 -0.53 -10.60
N ARG A 218 4.49 0.00 -9.42
CA ARG A 218 4.89 -0.59 -8.14
C ARG A 218 4.08 -1.85 -7.83
N MET A 219 4.75 -3.00 -7.84
CA MET A 219 4.23 -4.25 -7.26
C MET A 219 5.06 -4.64 -6.03
N GLU A 220 4.39 -5.07 -4.96
CA GLU A 220 5.05 -5.36 -3.67
C GLU A 220 5.31 -6.87 -3.48
N SER A 221 4.52 -7.72 -4.15
CA SER A 221 4.73 -9.16 -4.15
C SER A 221 4.10 -9.86 -5.37
N LEU A 222 4.63 -11.04 -5.72
CA LEU A 222 4.05 -11.98 -6.68
C LEU A 222 4.15 -13.40 -6.12
N LEU A 223 3.00 -14.05 -5.95
CA LEU A 223 2.91 -15.45 -5.55
C LEU A 223 2.16 -16.24 -6.62
N VAL A 224 2.71 -17.38 -7.04
CA VAL A 224 2.08 -18.28 -8.02
C VAL A 224 1.96 -19.67 -7.41
N LEU A 225 0.73 -20.13 -7.29
CA LEU A 225 0.41 -21.48 -6.84
C LEU A 225 -0.05 -22.33 -8.03
N LYS A 226 0.48 -23.55 -8.12
CA LYS A 226 0.13 -24.55 -9.12
C LYS A 226 0.08 -25.92 -8.47
N ASP A 227 -1.00 -26.66 -8.72
CA ASP A 227 -1.25 -27.99 -8.14
C ASP A 227 -1.08 -28.02 -6.62
N ASN A 228 -1.62 -26.98 -5.95
CA ASN A 228 -1.52 -26.73 -4.51
C ASN A 228 -0.10 -26.55 -3.97
N LYS A 229 0.86 -26.22 -4.84
CA LYS A 229 2.23 -25.90 -4.45
C LYS A 229 2.59 -24.48 -4.82
N LEU A 230 3.25 -23.80 -3.90
CA LEU A 230 3.87 -22.50 -4.17
C LEU A 230 5.12 -22.73 -5.01
N ILE A 231 5.10 -22.20 -6.24
CA ILE A 231 6.17 -22.40 -7.22
C ILE A 231 6.96 -21.12 -7.51
N VAL A 232 6.38 -19.96 -7.22
CA VAL A 232 7.00 -18.64 -7.29
C VAL A 232 6.54 -17.84 -6.08
N GLU A 233 7.48 -17.20 -5.40
CA GLU A 233 7.22 -16.32 -4.27
C GLU A 233 8.28 -15.22 -4.28
N GLU A 234 7.87 -14.04 -4.71
CA GLU A 234 8.75 -12.89 -4.88
C GLU A 234 8.18 -11.71 -4.11
N TYR A 235 9.05 -11.02 -3.37
CA TYR A 235 8.72 -9.81 -2.63
C TYR A 235 9.63 -8.67 -3.09
N PHE A 236 9.09 -7.48 -3.24
CA PHE A 236 9.80 -6.32 -3.76
C PHE A 236 9.79 -5.19 -2.73
N TYR A 237 10.64 -4.18 -2.91
CA TYR A 237 10.64 -2.97 -2.05
C TYR A 237 10.83 -3.28 -0.56
N SER A 238 11.65 -4.29 -0.27
CA SER A 238 11.89 -4.82 1.09
C SER A 238 10.64 -5.35 1.80
N TYR A 239 9.60 -5.71 1.05
CA TYR A 239 8.50 -6.51 1.59
C TYR A 239 8.95 -7.95 1.84
N ASP A 240 8.19 -8.63 2.67
CA ASP A 240 8.34 -10.05 2.99
C ASP A 240 6.96 -10.67 3.27
N HIS A 241 6.94 -11.99 3.46
CA HIS A 241 5.73 -12.76 3.76
C HIS A 241 5.01 -12.34 5.05
N GLY A 242 5.71 -11.67 5.98
CA GLY A 242 5.16 -11.19 7.25
C GLY A 242 4.55 -9.78 7.16
N ARG A 243 4.76 -9.06 6.05
CA ARG A 243 4.27 -7.69 5.88
C ARG A 243 2.81 -7.66 5.41
N LEU A 244 1.97 -7.05 6.24
CA LEU A 244 0.53 -6.91 5.97
C LEU A 244 0.25 -5.92 4.84
N HIS A 245 -0.80 -6.20 4.06
CA HIS A 245 -1.29 -5.33 3.00
C HIS A 245 -2.77 -4.99 3.21
N HIS A 246 -3.17 -3.80 2.78
CA HIS A 246 -4.59 -3.48 2.64
C HIS A 246 -5.13 -4.17 1.38
N ILE A 247 -5.97 -5.19 1.56
CA ILE A 247 -6.50 -6.00 0.45
C ILE A 247 -7.81 -5.45 -0.14
N HIS A 248 -8.35 -4.39 0.47
CA HIS A 248 -9.55 -3.67 0.05
C HIS A 248 -10.69 -4.61 -0.36
N SER A 249 -11.14 -4.54 -1.61
CA SER A 249 -12.30 -5.27 -2.10
C SER A 249 -12.13 -6.78 -2.13
N CYS A 250 -10.91 -7.32 -1.97
CA CYS A 250 -10.73 -8.76 -1.73
C CYS A 250 -11.46 -9.23 -0.46
N THR A 251 -11.66 -8.34 0.52
CA THR A 251 -12.46 -8.62 1.73
C THR A 251 -13.88 -9.08 1.39
N LYS A 252 -14.48 -8.60 0.28
CA LYS A 252 -15.84 -8.99 -0.13
C LYS A 252 -15.97 -10.48 -0.40
N SER A 253 -14.94 -11.11 -0.97
CA SER A 253 -14.89 -12.56 -1.18
C SER A 253 -14.86 -13.32 0.14
N ILE A 254 -14.15 -12.79 1.15
CA ILE A 254 -14.13 -13.37 2.50
C ILE A 254 -15.49 -13.20 3.18
N THR A 255 -16.10 -12.02 3.11
CA THR A 255 -17.46 -11.79 3.62
C THR A 255 -18.48 -12.72 2.97
N SER A 256 -18.43 -12.90 1.65
CA SER A 256 -19.30 -13.82 0.91
C SER A 256 -19.09 -15.28 1.34
N LEU A 257 -17.84 -15.71 1.54
CA LEU A 257 -17.52 -17.04 2.07
C LEU A 257 -18.12 -17.24 3.47
N LEU A 258 -17.96 -16.26 4.36
CA LEU A 258 -18.50 -16.32 5.73
C LEU A 258 -20.03 -16.37 5.73
N LEU A 259 -20.70 -15.61 4.87
CA LEU A 259 -22.14 -15.70 4.70
C LEU A 259 -22.55 -17.08 4.18
N GLY A 260 -21.83 -17.65 3.22
CA GLY A 260 -22.05 -19.02 2.75
C GLY A 260 -21.98 -20.05 3.88
N MET A 261 -21.00 -19.91 4.78
CA MET A 261 -20.90 -20.74 5.98
C MET A 261 -22.07 -20.52 6.95
N ALA A 262 -22.52 -19.28 7.13
CA ALA A 262 -23.68 -18.97 7.98
C ALA A 262 -24.96 -19.61 7.44
N LEU A 263 -25.18 -19.53 6.11
CA LEU A 263 -26.31 -20.19 5.44
C LEU A 263 -26.28 -21.73 5.60
N GLU A 264 -25.09 -22.34 5.64
CA GLU A 264 -24.95 -23.78 5.88
C GLU A 264 -25.24 -24.16 7.34
N LEU A 265 -24.87 -23.30 8.29
CA LEU A 265 -25.02 -23.56 9.73
C LEU A 265 -26.43 -23.23 10.26
N HIS A 266 -27.18 -22.36 9.56
CA HIS A 266 -28.46 -21.82 9.99
C HIS A 266 -29.52 -22.02 8.91
N GLU A 267 -30.33 -23.08 9.03
CA GLU A 267 -31.39 -23.43 8.07
C GLU A 267 -32.46 -22.33 7.95
N GLU A 268 -32.60 -21.48 8.97
CA GLU A 268 -33.51 -20.34 8.98
C GLU A 268 -33.03 -19.16 8.15
N ILE A 269 -31.76 -19.11 7.74
CA ILE A 269 -31.19 -18.02 6.92
C ILE A 269 -31.14 -18.47 5.46
N HIS A 270 -31.68 -17.66 4.55
CA HIS A 270 -31.61 -17.95 3.11
C HIS A 270 -31.41 -16.67 2.30
N VAL A 271 -30.80 -16.81 1.12
CA VAL A 271 -30.40 -15.67 0.28
C VAL A 271 -31.58 -14.80 -0.19
N ASP A 272 -32.77 -15.39 -0.31
CA ASP A 272 -33.99 -14.67 -0.69
C ASP A 272 -34.61 -13.85 0.45
N GLN A 273 -34.04 -13.88 1.66
CA GLN A 273 -34.60 -13.12 2.79
C GLN A 273 -34.47 -11.62 2.57
N PRO A 274 -35.53 -10.84 2.88
CA PRO A 274 -35.46 -9.38 2.85
C PRO A 274 -34.33 -8.87 3.74
N ILE A 275 -33.52 -7.94 3.23
CA ILE A 275 -32.37 -7.42 3.97
C ILE A 275 -32.80 -6.74 5.28
N PHE A 276 -33.96 -6.08 5.28
CA PHE A 276 -34.51 -5.40 6.46
C PHE A 276 -34.86 -6.36 7.61
N SER A 277 -35.09 -7.64 7.33
CA SER A 277 -35.35 -8.64 8.39
C SER A 277 -34.15 -8.86 9.34
N PHE A 278 -32.94 -8.50 8.92
CA PHE A 278 -31.72 -8.54 9.73
C PHE A 278 -31.47 -7.22 10.50
N PHE A 279 -32.25 -6.19 10.21
CA PHE A 279 -32.05 -4.81 10.65
C PHE A 279 -33.35 -4.21 11.23
N PRO A 280 -34.02 -4.88 12.20
CA PRO A 280 -35.35 -4.48 12.67
C PRO A 280 -35.38 -3.08 13.32
N GLU A 281 -34.26 -2.61 13.85
CA GLU A 281 -34.12 -1.24 14.36
C GLU A 281 -34.22 -0.16 13.26
N TYR A 282 -34.09 -0.55 11.99
CA TYR A 282 -34.13 0.33 10.81
C TYR A 282 -35.39 0.15 9.96
N ASP A 283 -36.41 -0.59 10.41
CA ASP A 283 -37.68 -0.82 9.68
C ASP A 283 -38.37 0.48 9.21
N PHE A 284 -38.15 1.59 9.92
CA PHE A 284 -38.68 2.90 9.51
C PHE A 284 -38.10 3.43 8.18
N LEU A 285 -37.04 2.82 7.66
CA LEU A 285 -36.44 3.10 6.35
C LEU A 285 -36.93 2.16 5.25
N GLU A 286 -37.70 1.11 5.60
CA GLU A 286 -38.25 0.14 4.65
C GLU A 286 -39.44 0.77 3.89
N THR A 287 -39.19 1.17 2.64
CA THR A 287 -40.24 1.60 1.71
C THR A 287 -40.69 0.42 0.86
N ASN A 288 -41.84 0.55 0.18
CA ASN A 288 -42.33 -0.45 -0.77
C ASN A 288 -41.33 -0.79 -1.90
N GLU A 289 -40.37 0.10 -2.19
CA GLU A 289 -39.31 -0.16 -3.19
C GLU A 289 -38.14 -0.96 -2.59
N LYS A 290 -37.96 -0.91 -1.27
CA LYS A 290 -36.84 -1.50 -0.53
C LYS A 290 -37.18 -2.84 0.12
N GLU A 291 -38.46 -3.13 0.38
CA GLU A 291 -38.93 -4.42 0.92
C GLU A 291 -38.52 -5.63 0.05
N GLN A 292 -38.25 -5.39 -1.24
CA GLN A 292 -37.85 -6.43 -2.20
C GLN A 292 -36.33 -6.66 -2.24
N ILE A 293 -35.53 -5.88 -1.50
CA ILE A 293 -34.08 -6.06 -1.44
C ILE A 293 -33.80 -7.28 -0.55
N THR A 294 -33.01 -8.23 -1.06
CA THR A 294 -32.68 -9.48 -0.37
C THR A 294 -31.19 -9.57 -0.07
N LEU A 295 -30.78 -10.57 0.72
CA LEU A 295 -29.37 -10.91 0.89
C LEU A 295 -28.68 -11.21 -0.46
N GLU A 296 -29.36 -11.92 -1.38
CA GLU A 296 -28.85 -12.18 -2.72
C GLU A 296 -28.55 -10.88 -3.45
N HIS A 297 -29.48 -9.92 -3.45
CA HIS A 297 -29.28 -8.64 -4.09
C HIS A 297 -28.07 -7.87 -3.54
N CYS A 298 -27.80 -7.96 -2.23
CA CYS A 298 -26.58 -7.39 -1.64
C CYS A 298 -25.32 -8.17 -2.04
N LEU A 299 -25.37 -9.50 -2.06
CA LEU A 299 -24.27 -10.39 -2.49
C LEU A 299 -23.87 -10.15 -3.95
N THR A 300 -24.84 -9.95 -4.82
CA THR A 300 -24.64 -9.76 -6.27
C THR A 300 -24.56 -8.28 -6.67
N MET A 301 -24.62 -7.36 -5.70
CA MET A 301 -24.60 -5.90 -5.93
C MET A 301 -25.68 -5.43 -6.91
N THR A 302 -26.88 -5.98 -6.77
CA THR A 302 -28.09 -5.63 -7.53
C THR A 302 -29.20 -5.05 -6.64
N ALA A 303 -28.88 -4.64 -5.41
CA ALA A 303 -29.83 -4.06 -4.45
C ALA A 303 -30.50 -2.76 -4.91
N GLY A 304 -29.97 -2.09 -5.93
CA GLY A 304 -30.61 -0.92 -6.55
C GLY A 304 -30.47 0.41 -5.79
N PHE A 305 -29.73 0.46 -4.68
CA PHE A 305 -29.41 1.72 -3.99
C PHE A 305 -28.65 2.70 -4.90
N GLN A 306 -29.00 3.97 -4.82
CA GLN A 306 -28.21 5.07 -5.37
C GLN A 306 -26.93 5.23 -4.54
N TRP A 307 -25.82 4.76 -5.10
CA TRP A 307 -24.58 4.56 -4.37
C TRP A 307 -23.40 5.32 -4.99
N ASP A 308 -22.49 5.74 -4.12
CA ASP A 308 -21.16 6.26 -4.47
C ASP A 308 -20.17 5.44 -3.62
N GLU A 309 -19.05 5.01 -4.21
CA GLU A 309 -18.06 4.15 -3.52
C GLU A 309 -17.27 4.89 -2.45
N PHE A 310 -17.22 6.22 -2.51
CA PHE A 310 -16.52 7.04 -1.52
C PHE A 310 -17.42 8.15 -0.95
N PRO A 311 -18.55 7.79 -0.32
CA PRO A 311 -19.50 8.77 0.16
C PRO A 311 -18.94 9.46 1.41
N LYS A 312 -18.58 10.75 1.29
CA LYS A 312 -18.01 11.54 2.38
C LYS A 312 -18.91 11.52 3.61
N GLU A 313 -20.22 11.62 3.42
CA GLU A 313 -21.20 11.70 4.49
C GLU A 313 -21.28 10.39 5.30
N MET A 314 -20.99 9.24 4.69
CA MET A 314 -20.94 7.97 5.43
C MET A 314 -19.78 7.97 6.42
N TYR A 315 -18.61 8.45 6.01
CA TYR A 315 -17.43 8.53 6.87
C TYR A 315 -17.53 9.61 7.96
N GLU A 316 -18.56 10.48 7.90
CA GLU A 316 -18.84 11.52 8.89
C GLU A 316 -19.91 11.10 9.92
N THR A 317 -20.48 9.90 9.79
CA THR A 317 -21.45 9.35 10.74
C THR A 317 -20.92 8.09 11.43
N ASP A 318 -21.38 7.85 12.65
CA ASP A 318 -21.09 6.65 13.42
C ASP A 318 -21.98 5.47 13.01
N ASP A 319 -23.11 5.73 12.34
CA ASP A 319 -24.08 4.73 11.91
C ASP A 319 -24.07 4.56 10.38
N TRP A 320 -23.22 3.65 9.90
CA TRP A 320 -23.10 3.34 8.48
C TRP A 320 -24.30 2.53 7.97
N PHE A 321 -24.93 1.71 8.81
CA PHE A 321 -26.12 0.93 8.40
C PHE A 321 -27.29 1.84 8.07
N GLN A 322 -27.58 2.80 8.95
CA GLN A 322 -28.60 3.82 8.70
C GLN A 322 -28.28 4.61 7.43
N TYR A 323 -27.01 5.00 7.23
CA TYR A 323 -26.61 5.70 6.01
C TYR A 323 -26.94 4.88 4.75
N ILE A 324 -26.50 3.62 4.70
CA ILE A 324 -26.69 2.73 3.55
C ILE A 324 -28.18 2.45 3.31
N LEU A 325 -28.91 2.04 4.35
CA LEU A 325 -30.33 1.70 4.23
C LEU A 325 -31.20 2.92 3.91
N SER A 326 -30.77 4.13 4.26
CA SER A 326 -31.50 5.37 3.93
C SER A 326 -31.33 5.82 2.48
N ARG A 327 -30.36 5.28 1.73
CA ARG A 327 -30.06 5.70 0.36
C ARG A 327 -31.32 5.62 -0.54
N PRO A 328 -31.54 6.60 -1.44
CA PRO A 328 -32.59 6.49 -2.45
C PRO A 328 -32.38 5.27 -3.35
N MET A 329 -33.45 4.83 -4.01
CA MET A 329 -33.36 3.79 -5.05
C MET A 329 -33.02 4.42 -6.41
N ASN A 330 -32.18 3.75 -7.18
CA ASN A 330 -31.82 4.10 -8.55
C ASN A 330 -32.33 3.07 -9.57
N SER A 331 -32.55 1.83 -9.15
CA SER A 331 -33.13 0.77 -9.97
C SER A 331 -33.95 -0.19 -9.12
N ILE A 332 -34.77 -1.01 -9.78
CA ILE A 332 -35.48 -2.12 -9.14
C ILE A 332 -34.45 -3.14 -8.64
N PRO A 333 -34.60 -3.72 -7.42
CA PRO A 333 -33.72 -4.77 -6.93
C PRO A 333 -33.67 -5.96 -7.90
N GLY A 334 -32.47 -6.43 -8.22
CA GLY A 334 -32.22 -7.53 -9.16
C GLY A 334 -31.99 -7.12 -10.62
N ASP A 335 -32.44 -5.94 -11.05
CA ASP A 335 -32.41 -5.55 -12.47
C ASP A 335 -31.03 -5.09 -12.97
N VAL A 336 -30.28 -4.36 -12.15
CA VAL A 336 -29.03 -3.69 -12.57
C VAL A 336 -27.91 -3.99 -11.58
N PHE A 337 -26.79 -4.47 -12.10
CA PHE A 337 -25.54 -4.54 -11.35
C PHE A 337 -24.97 -3.13 -11.17
N HIS A 338 -24.72 -2.76 -9.91
CA HIS A 338 -23.99 -1.54 -9.57
C HIS A 338 -23.06 -1.82 -8.41
N TYR A 339 -21.75 -1.74 -8.66
CA TYR A 339 -20.74 -2.04 -7.64
C TYR A 339 -20.96 -1.19 -6.39
N ASN A 340 -21.15 -1.83 -5.24
CA ASN A 340 -21.61 -1.19 -4.02
C ASN A 340 -20.98 -1.82 -2.77
N SER A 341 -20.01 -1.13 -2.17
CA SER A 341 -19.36 -1.53 -0.92
C SER A 341 -20.29 -1.47 0.30
N GLY A 342 -21.32 -0.63 0.27
CA GLY A 342 -22.37 -0.59 1.29
C GLY A 342 -23.14 -1.90 1.38
N CYS A 343 -23.41 -2.57 0.25
CA CYS A 343 -24.03 -3.89 0.25
C CYS A 343 -23.17 -4.92 1.01
N THR A 344 -21.84 -4.92 0.83
CA THR A 344 -20.97 -5.81 1.60
C THR A 344 -20.97 -5.48 3.10
N ILE A 345 -21.04 -4.18 3.45
CA ILE A 345 -21.15 -3.76 4.86
C ILE A 345 -22.44 -4.33 5.47
N LEU A 346 -23.57 -4.24 4.78
CA LEU A 346 -24.84 -4.84 5.22
C LEU A 346 -24.73 -6.35 5.44
N LEU A 347 -24.00 -7.08 4.60
CA LEU A 347 -23.81 -8.54 4.76
C LEU A 347 -22.99 -8.93 5.99
N GLY A 348 -22.21 -8.00 6.55
CA GLY A 348 -21.40 -8.25 7.75
C GLY A 348 -22.04 -7.76 9.05
N GLY A 349 -23.22 -7.14 8.97
CA GLY A 349 -23.95 -6.57 10.12
C GLY A 349 -24.61 -7.59 11.02
#